data_AF-A0A2T7P9F9-F1
#
_entry.id   AF-A0A2T7P9F9-F1
#
_cell.length_a   1.000
_cell.length_b   1.000
_cell.length_c   1.000
_cell.angle_alpha   90.00
_cell.angle_beta   90.00
_cell.angle_gamma   90.00
#
_symmetry.space_group_name_H-M   'P 1'
#
loop_
_entity.id
_entity.type
_entity.pdbx_description
1 polymer ?
#
loop_
_entity_poly.entity_id
_entity_poly.type
_entity_poly.pdbx_seq_one_letter_code
_entity_poly.pdbx_strand_id
1 'polypeptide(L)'
;MQTNDVLQKACGDHYCCQPHHSLVLLSPRLYVRPPWPRETPDKDEVRHVFFLKVHKAASTTVMGIMFRFALDRKLDVLVPREGNFLSETRQKSWTSIGVPLPKGRTRYDILCNHVVFHEKSIMEVMYSDVKFLAIVRYPFNQFLSAFQFFRPGWKYLRMISGPNPLATYFQNPDLYEPPNPRESFTNNRMSVDFGMDPSRLEDRDYVRKYIGYLGKVFDLVLVMELFDESVIAMRRLLQWRLQDVVYIPVNTQRHNIFL
;
A
#
# COMPACT_ATOMS: atom_id res chain seq x y z
N MET A 1 7.67 -33.80 -34.56
CA MET A 1 7.66 -33.40 -35.99
C MET A 1 6.20 -33.14 -36.35
N GLN A 2 5.95 -31.98 -36.98
CA GLN A 2 4.73 -31.47 -37.64
C GLN A 2 3.74 -32.53 -38.15
N THR A 3 2.43 -32.35 -38.35
CA THR A 3 1.40 -31.30 -38.21
C THR A 3 0.09 -31.99 -38.64
N ASN A 4 -1.06 -31.52 -38.11
CA ASN A 4 -2.43 -31.50 -38.67
C ASN A 4 -2.86 -32.54 -39.71
N ASP A 5 -3.99 -33.23 -39.48
CA ASP A 5 -5.24 -32.88 -40.19
C ASP A 5 -6.47 -33.74 -39.82
N VAL A 6 -7.63 -33.05 -39.84
CA VAL A 6 -8.97 -33.51 -40.27
C VAL A 6 -9.84 -34.38 -39.34
N LEU A 7 -10.89 -33.70 -38.86
CA LEU A 7 -12.17 -34.22 -38.38
C LEU A 7 -12.94 -34.98 -39.48
N GLN A 8 -13.52 -36.16 -39.16
CA GLN A 8 -14.94 -36.47 -39.42
C GLN A 8 -15.37 -37.90 -39.01
N LYS A 9 -16.68 -38.01 -38.72
CA LYS A 9 -17.56 -39.18 -38.51
C LYS A 9 -17.63 -39.71 -37.06
N ALA A 10 -18.80 -39.92 -36.45
CA ALA A 10 -20.15 -40.11 -37.00
C ALA A 10 -21.23 -39.68 -35.98
N CYS A 11 -22.29 -39.02 -36.47
CA CYS A 11 -23.61 -39.03 -35.86
C CYS A 11 -24.36 -40.30 -36.28
N GLY A 12 -25.14 -40.86 -35.36
CA GLY A 12 -26.21 -41.82 -35.64
C GLY A 12 -27.40 -41.53 -34.72
N ASP A 13 -28.43 -40.89 -35.29
CA ASP A 13 -29.87 -41.17 -35.19
C ASP A 13 -30.54 -41.21 -33.79
N HIS A 14 -31.35 -40.20 -33.40
CA HIS A 14 -32.81 -40.05 -33.69
C HIS A 14 -33.69 -40.97 -32.80
N TYR A 15 -34.71 -40.60 -32.00
CA TYR A 15 -35.63 -39.47 -31.74
C TYR A 15 -36.07 -39.57 -30.24
N CYS A 16 -36.50 -38.53 -29.51
CA CYS A 16 -37.90 -38.07 -29.50
C CYS A 16 -38.16 -36.87 -28.55
N CYS A 17 -39.16 -36.06 -28.93
CA CYS A 17 -40.03 -35.17 -28.12
C CYS A 17 -39.56 -33.75 -27.73
N GLN A 18 -40.05 -32.75 -28.49
CA GLN A 18 -40.27 -31.34 -28.08
C GLN A 18 -41.58 -31.20 -27.27
N PRO A 19 -42.09 -29.99 -26.88
CA PRO A 19 -41.52 -28.63 -26.79
C PRO A 19 -41.77 -27.94 -25.41
N HIS A 20 -41.11 -26.81 -25.17
CA HIS A 20 -41.63 -25.54 -24.59
C HIS A 20 -40.55 -24.78 -23.80
N HIS A 21 -40.65 -23.45 -23.90
CA HIS A 21 -39.88 -22.40 -23.24
C HIS A 21 -38.69 -21.84 -24.03
N SER A 22 -39.07 -20.86 -24.86
CA SER A 22 -38.40 -19.56 -25.03
C SER A 22 -36.94 -19.49 -24.57
N LEU A 23 -36.04 -19.53 -25.55
CA LEU A 23 -34.66 -19.06 -25.39
C LEU A 23 -34.69 -17.56 -25.05
N VAL A 24 -34.74 -17.24 -23.77
CA VAL A 24 -34.15 -16.00 -23.28
C VAL A 24 -32.65 -16.24 -23.35
N LEU A 25 -32.06 -15.88 -24.48
CA LEU A 25 -30.63 -15.62 -24.57
C LEU A 25 -30.34 -14.51 -23.55
N LEU A 26 -30.02 -14.92 -22.32
CA LEU A 26 -29.29 -14.08 -21.38
C LEU A 26 -27.95 -13.82 -22.06
N SER A 27 -27.93 -12.76 -22.88
CA SER A 27 -26.72 -11.99 -23.11
C SER A 27 -26.01 -11.92 -21.77
N PRO A 28 -24.75 -12.40 -21.66
CA PRO A 28 -23.95 -11.93 -20.57
C PRO A 28 -23.90 -10.43 -20.81
N ARG A 29 -24.66 -9.67 -20.01
CA ARG A 29 -24.29 -8.31 -19.69
C ARG A 29 -22.92 -8.46 -19.05
N LEU A 30 -21.90 -8.56 -19.90
CA LEU A 30 -20.56 -8.10 -19.60
C LEU A 30 -20.83 -6.83 -18.83
N TYR A 31 -20.49 -6.85 -17.54
CA TYR A 31 -20.54 -5.69 -16.70
C TYR A 31 -19.79 -4.63 -17.48
N VAL A 32 -20.52 -3.74 -18.15
CA VAL A 32 -19.92 -2.72 -19.00
C VAL A 32 -19.21 -1.87 -17.98
N ARG A 33 -17.89 -2.07 -17.87
CA ARG A 33 -17.05 -1.23 -17.03
C ARG A 33 -17.39 0.20 -17.46
N PRO A 34 -17.82 1.09 -16.56
CA PRO A 34 -18.07 2.47 -16.94
C PRO A 34 -16.81 2.98 -17.66
N PRO A 35 -16.95 3.80 -18.72
CA PRO A 35 -15.83 4.21 -19.54
C PRO A 35 -14.77 4.87 -18.65
N TRP A 36 -13.62 4.21 -18.51
CA TRP A 36 -12.39 4.83 -18.04
C TRP A 36 -11.73 5.45 -19.28
N PRO A 37 -11.25 6.70 -19.25
CA PRO A 37 -11.12 7.65 -18.13
C PRO A 37 -12.17 8.78 -18.13
N ARG A 38 -12.40 9.42 -16.97
CA ARG A 38 -13.22 10.65 -16.88
C ARG A 38 -12.48 11.86 -17.44
N GLU A 39 -13.16 12.63 -18.28
CA GLU A 39 -12.59 13.83 -18.91
C GLU A 39 -12.56 15.05 -17.98
N THR A 40 -13.41 15.12 -16.94
CA THR A 40 -13.48 16.28 -16.02
C THR A 40 -13.44 15.90 -14.52
N PRO A 41 -12.59 16.57 -13.72
CA PRO A 41 -12.60 16.51 -12.25
C PRO A 41 -13.90 17.01 -11.63
N ASP A 42 -14.27 16.50 -10.45
CA ASP A 42 -15.18 17.22 -9.56
C ASP A 42 -14.46 18.49 -9.03
N LYS A 43 -15.19 19.59 -8.86
CA LYS A 43 -14.62 20.93 -8.60
C LYS A 43 -13.66 21.00 -7.40
N ASP A 44 -13.93 20.22 -6.36
CA ASP A 44 -13.20 20.24 -5.08
C ASP A 44 -12.35 18.97 -4.87
N GLU A 45 -12.16 18.15 -5.91
CA GLU A 45 -11.43 16.88 -5.83
C GLU A 45 -9.93 17.11 -5.57
N VAL A 46 -9.44 16.55 -4.46
CA VAL A 46 -7.99 16.58 -4.16
C VAL A 46 -7.26 15.60 -5.07
N ARG A 47 -6.24 16.10 -5.77
CA ARG A 47 -5.41 15.32 -6.70
C ARG A 47 -3.95 15.18 -6.27
N HIS A 48 -3.49 16.07 -5.40
CA HIS A 48 -2.12 16.08 -4.92
C HIS A 48 -2.06 15.43 -3.54
N VAL A 49 -1.57 14.18 -3.46
CA VAL A 49 -1.61 13.38 -2.23
C VAL A 49 -0.28 12.69 -1.97
N PHE A 50 0.32 13.00 -0.82
CA PHE A 50 1.38 12.22 -0.23
C PHE A 50 0.76 11.24 0.77
N PHE A 51 1.06 9.95 0.64
CA PHE A 51 0.68 8.93 1.60
C PHE A 51 1.92 8.22 2.15
N LEU A 52 2.22 8.44 3.42
CA LEU A 52 3.28 7.73 4.12
C LEU A 52 2.87 6.27 4.32
N LYS A 53 3.46 5.42 3.48
CA LYS A 53 3.24 3.99 3.48
C LYS A 53 4.01 3.31 4.62
N VAL A 54 3.38 3.17 5.78
CA VAL A 54 3.97 2.48 6.94
C VAL A 54 4.00 0.97 6.75
N HIS A 55 5.09 0.34 7.16
CA HIS A 55 5.27 -1.10 7.06
C HIS A 55 4.24 -1.86 7.92
N LYS A 56 3.57 -2.83 7.29
CA LYS A 56 2.67 -3.80 7.94
C LYS A 56 1.45 -3.18 8.65
N ALA A 57 1.00 -2.03 8.15
CA ALA A 57 -0.18 -1.32 8.62
C ALA A 57 -1.33 -1.30 7.58
N ALA A 58 -1.47 -2.36 6.76
CA ALA A 58 -2.34 -2.42 5.56
C ALA A 58 -2.19 -1.26 4.56
N SER A 59 -1.03 -0.60 4.60
CA SER A 59 -0.70 0.52 3.75
C SER A 59 -0.68 0.17 2.25
N THR A 60 -0.44 -1.10 1.88
CA THR A 60 -0.58 -1.60 0.50
C THR A 60 -2.02 -1.51 -0.02
N THR A 61 -3.03 -1.70 0.84
CA THR A 61 -4.44 -1.55 0.45
C THR A 61 -4.75 -0.10 0.09
N VAL A 62 -4.30 0.85 0.92
CA VAL A 62 -4.46 2.29 0.65
C VAL A 62 -3.67 2.71 -0.59
N MET A 63 -2.45 2.21 -0.75
CA MET A 63 -1.66 2.41 -1.98
C MET A 63 -2.40 1.93 -3.24
N GLY A 64 -3.08 0.79 -3.18
CA GLY A 64 -3.91 0.29 -4.29
C GLY A 64 -5.10 1.20 -4.62
N ILE A 65 -5.76 1.76 -3.60
CA ILE A 65 -6.79 2.79 -3.77
C ILE A 65 -6.21 4.01 -4.51
N MET A 66 -5.07 4.52 -4.05
CA MET A 66 -4.38 5.70 -4.62
C MET A 66 -3.97 5.47 -6.07
N PHE A 67 -3.41 4.30 -6.41
CA PHE A 67 -3.02 3.97 -7.78
C PHE A 67 -4.20 3.86 -8.73
N ARG A 68 -5.32 3.27 -8.29
CA ARG A 68 -6.53 3.21 -9.12
C ARG A 68 -7.13 4.60 -9.35
N PHE A 69 -7.13 5.44 -8.31
CA PHE A 69 -7.55 6.84 -8.44
C PHE A 69 -6.67 7.60 -9.45
N ALA A 70 -5.34 7.46 -9.34
CA ALA A 70 -4.38 8.07 -10.26
C ALA A 70 -4.61 7.63 -11.71
N LEU A 71 -4.86 6.32 -11.92
CA LEU A 71 -5.10 5.75 -13.24
C LEU A 71 -6.39 6.29 -13.88
N ASP A 72 -7.47 6.49 -13.10
CA ASP A 72 -8.72 7.10 -13.62
C ASP A 72 -8.49 8.48 -14.22
N ARG A 73 -7.62 9.24 -13.57
CA ARG A 73 -7.45 10.68 -13.77
C ARG A 73 -6.19 11.04 -14.53
N LYS A 74 -5.43 10.02 -14.99
CA LYS A 74 -4.14 10.18 -15.69
C LYS A 74 -3.17 11.06 -14.89
N LEU A 75 -3.10 10.81 -13.58
CA LEU A 75 -2.22 11.54 -12.66
C LEU A 75 -0.80 10.96 -12.68
N ASP A 76 0.19 11.82 -12.49
CA ASP A 76 1.60 11.46 -12.42
C ASP A 76 1.94 10.94 -11.02
N VAL A 77 2.32 9.67 -10.93
CA VAL A 77 2.66 9.01 -9.65
C VAL A 77 4.17 8.81 -9.55
N LEU A 78 4.78 9.28 -8.46
CA LEU A 78 6.20 9.03 -8.23
C LEU A 78 6.39 7.58 -7.76
N VAL A 79 6.97 6.76 -8.65
CA VAL A 79 7.31 5.35 -8.44
C VAL A 79 8.82 5.12 -8.59
N PRO A 80 9.41 4.14 -7.87
CA PRO A 80 10.83 3.80 -8.02
C PRO A 80 11.11 3.25 -9.43
N ARG A 81 12.29 3.53 -9.97
CA ARG A 81 12.75 2.94 -11.26
C ARG A 81 12.99 1.44 -11.16
N GLU A 82 13.48 1.00 -10.00
CA GLU A 82 13.86 -0.37 -9.72
C GLU A 82 13.40 -0.76 -8.31
N GLY A 83 12.98 -2.01 -8.14
CA GLY A 83 12.51 -2.52 -6.86
C GLY A 83 11.18 -1.92 -6.39
N ASN A 84 10.92 -2.02 -5.08
CA ASN A 84 9.63 -1.66 -4.47
C ASN A 84 9.70 -0.42 -3.57
N PHE A 85 10.88 0.19 -3.43
CA PHE A 85 11.17 1.19 -2.40
C PHE A 85 11.83 2.42 -3.01
N LEU A 86 11.40 3.61 -2.61
CA LEU A 86 12.06 4.86 -3.02
C LEU A 86 13.20 5.20 -2.06
N SER A 87 12.99 5.12 -0.75
CA SER A 87 14.06 5.43 0.22
C SER A 87 13.80 4.77 1.57
N GLU A 88 14.50 3.68 1.87
CA GLU A 88 14.41 3.02 3.19
C GLU A 88 15.65 3.22 4.06
N THR A 89 16.83 3.27 3.45
CA THR A 89 18.11 3.28 4.15
C THR A 89 19.06 4.39 3.70
N ARG A 90 18.76 5.12 2.62
CA ARG A 90 19.61 6.18 2.07
C ARG A 90 18.82 7.35 1.49
N GLN A 91 19.24 8.57 1.85
CA GLN A 91 18.79 9.84 1.25
C GLN A 91 19.53 10.06 -0.07
N LYS A 92 19.17 9.31 -1.12
CA LYS A 92 19.41 9.79 -2.49
C LYS A 92 18.26 10.71 -2.88
N SER A 93 18.52 11.73 -3.70
CA SER A 93 17.44 12.58 -4.21
C SER A 93 16.38 11.73 -4.89
N TRP A 94 15.12 11.90 -4.51
CA TRP A 94 14.03 11.06 -5.02
C TRP A 94 13.82 11.20 -6.53
N THR A 95 14.21 12.34 -7.11
CA THR A 95 14.20 12.54 -8.57
C THR A 95 15.25 11.70 -9.31
N SER A 96 16.32 11.27 -8.62
CA SER A 96 17.36 10.41 -9.20
C SER A 96 16.99 8.92 -9.23
N ILE A 97 16.11 8.49 -8.32
CA ILE A 97 15.71 7.09 -8.13
C ILE A 97 14.27 6.81 -8.57
N GLY A 98 13.47 7.86 -8.80
CA GLY A 98 12.13 7.79 -9.35
C GLY A 98 12.08 7.76 -10.87
N VAL A 99 11.00 7.23 -11.43
CA VAL A 99 10.68 7.32 -12.86
C VAL A 99 10.51 8.79 -13.23
N PRO A 100 11.23 9.33 -14.23
CA PRO A 100 11.13 10.72 -14.63
C PRO A 100 9.72 11.13 -15.05
N LEU A 101 9.38 12.38 -14.79
CA LEU A 101 8.16 12.99 -15.31
C LEU A 101 8.17 13.09 -16.84
N PRO A 102 7.00 12.99 -17.49
CA PRO A 102 6.85 13.30 -18.91
C PRO A 102 7.28 14.74 -19.24
N LYS A 103 7.64 15.00 -20.51
CA LYS A 103 7.97 16.35 -20.96
C LYS A 103 6.82 17.32 -20.68
N GLY A 104 7.14 18.47 -20.09
CA GLY A 104 6.16 19.52 -19.73
C GLY A 104 5.54 19.37 -18.34
N ARG A 105 5.86 18.30 -17.60
CA ARG A 105 5.48 18.13 -16.19
C ARG A 105 6.65 18.45 -15.27
N THR A 106 6.37 19.07 -14.13
CA THR A 106 7.40 19.56 -13.17
C THR A 106 7.29 18.95 -11.78
N ARG A 107 6.12 18.43 -11.41
CA ARG A 107 5.83 17.84 -10.10
C ARG A 107 4.96 16.58 -10.27
N TYR A 108 4.96 15.73 -9.26
CA TYR A 108 4.09 14.55 -9.21
C TYR A 108 2.79 14.88 -8.46
N ASP A 109 1.72 14.21 -8.86
CA ASP A 109 0.41 14.31 -8.24
C ASP A 109 0.32 13.41 -7.01
N ILE A 110 0.84 12.18 -7.09
CA ILE A 110 0.73 11.22 -5.98
C ILE A 110 2.08 10.60 -5.64
N LEU A 111 2.38 10.52 -4.34
CA LEU A 111 3.48 9.70 -3.82
C LEU A 111 2.96 8.82 -2.68
N CYS A 112 2.94 7.50 -2.89
CA CYS A 112 2.43 6.53 -1.92
C CYS A 112 3.28 5.24 -1.82
N ASN A 113 4.52 5.29 -2.31
CA ASN A 113 5.50 4.22 -2.16
C ASN A 113 6.21 4.32 -0.80
N HIS A 114 6.89 3.24 -0.41
CA HIS A 114 7.69 3.22 0.81
C HIS A 114 8.84 4.23 0.75
N VAL A 115 8.80 5.17 1.70
CA VAL A 115 9.82 6.18 1.96
C VAL A 115 9.97 6.33 3.48
N VAL A 116 11.15 6.75 3.92
CA VAL A 116 11.31 7.42 5.22
C VAL A 116 10.85 8.86 5.05
N PHE A 117 9.92 9.29 5.90
CA PHE A 117 9.34 10.63 5.84
C PHE A 117 10.42 11.72 5.96
N HIS A 118 10.39 12.66 5.02
CA HIS A 118 11.18 13.89 5.06
C HIS A 118 10.41 14.98 4.30
N GLU A 119 9.74 15.85 5.04
CA GLU A 119 8.83 16.87 4.51
C GLU A 119 9.45 17.69 3.37
N LYS A 120 10.68 18.18 3.55
CA LYS A 120 11.34 19.02 2.53
C LYS A 120 11.52 18.28 1.20
N SER A 121 11.91 17.01 1.23
CA SER A 121 12.07 16.21 0.00
C SER A 121 10.74 15.90 -0.68
N ILE A 122 9.65 15.81 0.09
CA ILE A 122 8.30 15.66 -0.46
C ILE A 122 7.89 16.95 -1.18
N MET A 123 8.09 18.10 -0.53
CA MET A 123 7.76 19.43 -1.10
C MET A 123 8.63 19.80 -2.31
N GLU A 124 9.81 19.20 -2.46
CA GLU A 124 10.66 19.34 -3.65
C GLU A 124 10.12 18.60 -4.88
N VAL A 125 9.23 17.61 -4.72
CA VAL A 125 8.74 16.79 -5.85
C VAL A 125 7.24 16.88 -6.07
N MET A 126 6.47 17.29 -5.05
CA MET A 126 5.02 17.44 -5.08
C MET A 126 4.60 18.90 -5.30
N TYR A 127 3.32 19.11 -5.60
CA TYR A 127 2.68 20.43 -5.60
C TYR A 127 2.52 20.99 -4.17
N SER A 128 2.41 22.31 -4.04
CA SER A 128 2.37 23.00 -2.73
C SER A 128 1.08 22.79 -1.94
N ASP A 129 0.00 22.39 -2.61
CA ASP A 129 -1.31 22.09 -2.04
C ASP A 129 -1.49 20.59 -1.70
N VAL A 130 -0.39 19.82 -1.73
CA VAL A 130 -0.37 18.41 -1.37
C VAL A 130 -1.02 18.14 -0.01
N LYS A 131 -1.84 17.10 0.06
CA LYS A 131 -2.36 16.54 1.31
C LYS A 131 -1.46 15.44 1.84
N PHE A 132 -1.08 15.54 3.12
CA PHE A 132 -0.22 14.58 3.81
C PHE A 132 -1.05 13.59 4.61
N LEU A 133 -1.04 12.35 4.15
CA LEU A 133 -1.73 11.24 4.78
C LEU A 133 -0.72 10.22 5.29
N ALA A 134 -1.06 9.49 6.36
CA ALA A 134 -0.30 8.34 6.83
C ALA A 134 -1.24 7.25 7.34
N ILE A 135 -0.70 6.10 7.71
CA ILE A 135 -1.44 5.07 8.44
C ILE A 135 -0.61 4.53 9.60
N VAL A 136 -1.24 4.32 10.75
CA VAL A 136 -0.64 3.68 11.92
C VAL A 136 -1.37 2.39 12.24
N ARG A 137 -0.74 1.54 13.04
CA ARG A 137 -1.31 0.28 13.54
C ARG A 137 -0.91 0.11 15.00
N TYR A 138 -1.65 -0.67 15.77
CA TYR A 138 -1.24 -1.07 17.11
C TYR A 138 0.19 -1.68 17.07
N PRO A 139 1.16 -1.14 17.85
CA PRO A 139 2.58 -1.47 17.68
C PRO A 139 2.89 -2.96 17.74
N PHE A 140 2.30 -3.69 18.67
CA PHE A 140 2.56 -5.13 18.80
C PHE A 140 2.00 -5.93 17.61
N ASN A 141 0.83 -5.56 17.09
CA ASN A 141 0.25 -6.23 15.91
C ASN A 141 1.07 -5.93 14.65
N GLN A 142 1.60 -4.71 14.54
CA GLN A 142 2.53 -4.33 13.48
C GLN A 142 3.80 -5.17 13.54
N PHE A 143 4.40 -5.30 14.73
CA PHE A 143 5.56 -6.14 14.98
C PHE A 143 5.33 -7.61 14.60
N LEU A 144 4.25 -8.22 15.08
CA LEU A 144 3.94 -9.63 14.76
C LEU A 144 3.81 -9.86 13.25
N SER A 145 3.13 -8.96 12.57
CA SER A 145 2.97 -9.02 11.12
C SER A 145 4.30 -8.83 10.38
N ALA A 146 5.18 -7.96 10.88
CA ALA A 146 6.52 -7.75 10.34
C ALA A 146 7.40 -8.97 10.55
N PHE A 147 7.47 -9.48 11.78
CA PHE A 147 8.25 -10.66 12.12
C PHE A 147 7.89 -11.84 11.20
N GLN A 148 6.60 -12.16 11.08
CA GLN A 148 6.14 -13.26 10.23
C GLN A 148 6.44 -13.03 8.75
N PHE A 149 6.27 -11.80 8.25
CA PHE A 149 6.46 -11.49 6.83
C PHE A 149 7.93 -11.46 6.41
N PHE A 150 8.79 -10.85 7.22
CA PHE A 150 10.20 -10.62 6.87
C PHE A 150 11.09 -11.81 7.26
N ARG A 151 10.70 -12.65 8.22
CA ARG A 151 11.54 -13.76 8.69
C ARG A 151 12.09 -14.69 7.60
N PRO A 152 11.32 -15.10 6.57
CA PRO A 152 11.86 -15.98 5.53
C PRO A 152 12.98 -15.33 4.69
N GLY A 153 12.89 -14.02 4.45
CA GLY A 153 13.78 -13.29 3.54
C GLY A 153 14.96 -12.58 4.21
N TRP A 154 14.82 -12.20 5.49
CA TRP A 154 15.80 -11.37 6.17
C TRP A 154 16.71 -12.21 7.06
N LYS A 155 18.02 -12.15 6.79
CA LYS A 155 19.05 -12.96 7.46
C LYS A 155 18.93 -12.88 8.98
N TYR A 156 18.77 -11.68 9.53
CA TYR A 156 18.75 -11.43 10.97
C TYR A 156 17.59 -12.16 11.68
N LEU A 157 16.42 -12.21 11.06
CA LEU A 157 15.26 -12.95 11.57
C LEU A 157 15.34 -14.45 11.29
N ARG A 158 15.93 -14.85 10.15
CA ARG A 158 16.06 -16.26 9.78
C ARG A 158 16.97 -17.05 10.72
N MET A 159 17.95 -16.39 11.33
CA MET A 159 18.87 -16.99 12.30
C MET A 159 18.17 -17.38 13.62
N ILE A 160 16.99 -16.80 13.91
CA ILE A 160 16.22 -17.11 15.11
C ILE A 160 15.66 -18.53 14.98
N SER A 161 16.21 -19.45 15.76
CA SER A 161 15.92 -20.88 15.68
C SER A 161 15.10 -21.36 16.89
N GLY A 162 14.60 -22.60 16.81
CA GLY A 162 13.84 -23.25 17.88
C GLY A 162 12.35 -23.38 17.59
N PRO A 163 11.61 -24.10 18.47
CA PRO A 163 10.20 -24.45 18.27
C PRO A 163 9.28 -23.23 18.34
N ASN A 164 9.68 -22.18 19.06
CA ASN A 164 8.96 -20.91 19.13
C ASN A 164 9.93 -19.74 18.85
N PRO A 165 10.18 -19.41 17.57
CA PRO A 165 11.10 -18.34 17.20
C PRO A 165 10.72 -16.97 17.78
N LEU A 166 9.43 -16.72 18.00
CA LEU A 166 8.98 -15.46 18.58
C LEU A 166 9.38 -15.34 20.05
N ALA A 167 9.19 -16.40 20.84
CA ALA A 167 9.64 -16.44 22.23
C ALA A 167 11.17 -16.37 22.31
N THR A 168 11.89 -17.07 21.42
CA THR A 168 13.36 -16.98 21.33
C THR A 168 13.83 -15.54 21.08
N TYR A 169 13.19 -14.83 20.15
CA TYR A 169 13.51 -13.43 19.87
C TYR A 169 13.35 -12.55 21.11
N PHE A 170 12.26 -12.71 21.86
CA PHE A 170 11.99 -11.89 23.04
C PHE A 170 12.90 -12.15 24.23
N GLN A 171 13.65 -13.26 24.25
CA GLN A 171 14.66 -13.49 25.30
C GLN A 171 15.84 -12.52 25.18
N ASN A 172 16.24 -12.17 23.96
CA ASN A 172 17.31 -11.20 23.70
C ASN A 172 17.18 -10.62 22.28
N PRO A 173 16.35 -9.58 22.07
CA PRO A 173 16.17 -8.97 20.75
C PRO A 173 17.47 -8.41 20.16
N ASP A 174 18.31 -7.79 20.99
CA ASP A 174 19.56 -7.13 20.58
C ASP A 174 20.58 -8.11 19.96
N LEU A 175 20.49 -9.40 20.30
CA LEU A 175 21.30 -10.45 19.68
C LEU A 175 21.04 -10.59 18.18
N TYR A 176 19.83 -10.28 17.73
CA TYR A 176 19.38 -10.50 16.36
C TYR A 176 19.27 -9.19 15.58
N GLU A 177 18.96 -8.07 16.22
CA GLU A 177 18.74 -6.80 15.53
C GLU A 177 19.99 -6.32 14.77
N PRO A 178 19.84 -5.75 13.56
CA PRO A 178 20.96 -5.23 12.80
C PRO A 178 21.59 -4.00 13.50
N PRO A 179 22.91 -3.78 13.37
CA PRO A 179 23.59 -2.63 13.97
C PRO A 179 23.03 -1.27 13.53
N ASN A 180 22.53 -1.19 12.29
CA ASN A 180 21.82 -0.03 11.78
C ASN A 180 20.31 -0.22 12.02
N PRO A 181 19.68 0.56 12.92
CA PRO A 181 18.26 0.39 13.23
C PRO A 181 17.33 0.63 12.02
N ARG A 182 17.80 1.32 10.97
CA ARG A 182 17.01 1.54 9.75
C ARG A 182 16.84 0.27 8.91
N GLU A 183 17.67 -0.75 9.12
CA GLU A 183 17.60 -2.04 8.45
C GLU A 183 16.68 -3.04 9.17
N SER A 184 16.25 -2.70 10.38
CA SER A 184 15.27 -3.47 11.12
C SER A 184 13.86 -3.17 10.65
N PHE A 185 13.04 -4.22 10.60
CA PHE A 185 11.59 -4.16 10.37
C PHE A 185 10.79 -4.63 11.60
N THR A 186 11.47 -5.08 12.64
CA THR A 186 10.92 -5.58 13.91
C THR A 186 11.21 -4.66 15.09
N ASN A 187 11.95 -3.58 14.89
CA ASN A 187 12.04 -2.50 15.85
C ASN A 187 10.75 -1.65 15.87
N ASN A 188 10.82 -0.46 16.47
CA ASN A 188 9.80 0.57 16.35
C ASN A 188 9.78 1.16 14.92
N ARG A 189 9.45 0.32 13.94
CA ARG A 189 9.57 0.61 12.52
C ARG A 189 8.66 1.75 12.08
N MET A 190 7.49 1.88 12.70
CA MET A 190 6.59 3.01 12.45
C MET A 190 7.32 4.34 12.72
N SER A 191 7.98 4.50 13.87
CA SER A 191 8.75 5.72 14.16
C SER A 191 9.84 5.99 13.11
N VAL A 192 10.51 4.94 12.62
CA VAL A 192 11.51 5.08 11.54
C VAL A 192 10.87 5.51 10.22
N ASP A 193 9.73 4.91 9.84
CA ASP A 193 8.98 5.28 8.64
C ASP A 193 8.53 6.76 8.73
N PHE A 194 8.11 7.22 9.90
CA PHE A 194 7.76 8.62 10.20
C PHE A 194 8.97 9.58 10.28
N GLY A 195 10.19 9.10 10.02
CA GLY A 195 11.37 9.96 9.93
C GLY A 195 12.01 10.31 11.27
N MET A 196 11.58 9.68 12.37
CA MET A 196 12.24 9.86 13.67
C MET A 196 13.66 9.28 13.64
N ASP A 197 14.54 9.90 14.42
CA ASP A 197 15.90 9.40 14.65
C ASP A 197 15.84 8.19 15.59
N PRO A 198 16.23 6.98 15.14
CA PRO A 198 16.20 5.78 15.97
C PRO A 198 17.03 5.89 17.24
N SER A 199 18.12 6.68 17.22
CA SER A 199 19.00 6.87 18.38
C SER A 199 18.37 7.72 19.50
N ARG A 200 17.25 8.40 19.20
CA ARG A 200 16.59 9.33 20.11
C ARG A 200 15.21 8.85 20.57
N LEU A 201 14.83 7.61 20.28
CA LEU A 201 13.50 7.10 20.61
C LEU A 201 13.28 6.94 22.14
N GLU A 202 14.35 6.88 22.93
CA GLU A 202 14.28 6.86 24.39
C GLU A 202 14.15 8.28 25.00
N ASP A 203 14.51 9.33 24.26
CA ASP A 203 14.34 10.72 24.66
C ASP A 203 12.86 11.11 24.55
N ARG A 204 12.16 11.08 25.69
CA ARG A 204 10.73 11.38 25.78
C ARG A 204 10.37 12.79 25.30
N ASP A 205 11.26 13.76 25.48
CA ASP A 205 11.01 15.13 25.07
C ASP A 205 11.16 15.29 23.56
N TYR A 206 12.16 14.64 22.96
CA TYR A 206 12.28 14.51 21.50
C TYR A 206 11.03 13.86 20.92
N VAL A 207 10.62 12.70 21.43
CA VAL A 207 9.45 11.96 20.93
C VAL A 207 8.19 12.83 21.01
N ARG A 208 7.94 13.48 22.15
CA ARG A 208 6.77 14.36 22.33
C ARG A 208 6.78 15.53 21.34
N LYS A 209 7.93 16.20 21.19
CA LYS A 209 8.08 17.32 20.24
C LYS A 209 7.88 16.87 18.80
N TYR A 210 8.42 15.71 18.43
CA TYR A 210 8.32 15.18 17.08
C TYR A 210 6.88 14.75 16.75
N ILE A 211 6.16 14.12 17.69
CA ILE A 211 4.73 13.83 17.55
C ILE A 211 3.94 15.13 17.36
N GLY A 212 4.25 16.18 18.14
CA GLY A 212 3.61 17.50 18.00
C GLY A 212 3.91 18.16 16.65
N TYR A 213 5.07 17.93 16.06
CA TYR A 213 5.41 18.33 14.70
C TYR A 213 4.60 17.53 13.67
N LEU A 214 4.55 16.20 13.78
CA LEU A 214 3.76 15.35 12.88
C LEU A 214 2.28 15.72 12.87
N GLY A 215 1.71 16.05 14.04
CA GLY A 215 0.33 16.51 14.16
C GLY A 215 0.03 17.86 13.49
N LYS A 216 1.07 18.63 13.11
CA LYS A 216 0.92 19.87 12.31
C LYS A 216 1.09 19.62 10.82
N VAL A 217 1.83 18.58 10.43
CA VAL A 217 2.18 18.29 9.04
C VAL A 217 1.15 17.39 8.37
N PHE A 218 0.71 16.32 9.05
CA PHE A 218 -0.23 15.36 8.47
C PHE A 218 -1.67 15.84 8.60
N ASP A 219 -2.37 15.96 7.47
CA ASP A 219 -3.80 16.29 7.41
C ASP A 219 -4.66 15.16 7.97
N LEU A 220 -4.24 13.90 7.80
CA LEU A 220 -4.93 12.72 8.34
C LEU A 220 -3.99 11.54 8.55
N VAL A 221 -4.07 10.93 9.73
CA VAL A 221 -3.42 9.66 10.04
C VAL A 221 -4.50 8.60 10.21
N LEU A 222 -4.55 7.65 9.27
CA LEU A 222 -5.47 6.52 9.31
C LEU A 222 -5.06 5.55 10.44
N VAL A 223 -6.03 4.89 11.05
CA VAL A 223 -5.80 3.87 12.10
C VAL A 223 -6.23 2.52 11.55
N MET A 224 -5.28 1.58 11.47
CA MET A 224 -5.53 0.25 10.90
C MET A 224 -6.62 -0.51 11.66
N GLU A 225 -6.71 -0.36 12.98
CA GLU A 225 -7.75 -1.00 13.80
C GLU A 225 -9.16 -0.44 13.52
N LEU A 226 -9.26 0.71 12.84
CA LEU A 226 -10.49 1.37 12.41
C LEU A 226 -10.43 1.64 10.90
N PHE A 227 -10.00 0.64 10.12
CA PHE A 227 -9.61 0.83 8.73
C PHE A 227 -10.76 1.37 7.87
N ASP A 228 -11.96 0.81 7.99
CA ASP A 228 -13.12 1.24 7.21
C ASP A 228 -13.50 2.69 7.51
N GLU A 229 -13.57 3.05 8.80
CA GLU A 229 -13.84 4.41 9.25
C GLU A 229 -12.75 5.38 8.78
N SER A 230 -11.49 4.95 8.86
CA SER A 230 -10.32 5.72 8.40
C SER A 230 -10.36 5.97 6.90
N VAL A 231 -10.79 4.99 6.10
CA VAL A 231 -10.98 5.14 4.65
C VAL A 231 -12.14 6.10 4.35
N ILE A 232 -13.22 6.08 5.14
CA ILE A 232 -14.31 7.06 5.01
C ILE A 232 -13.85 8.46 5.40
N ALA A 233 -13.03 8.62 6.44
CA ALA A 233 -12.43 9.90 6.80
C ALA A 233 -11.51 10.42 5.68
N MET A 234 -10.66 9.55 5.13
CA MET A 234 -9.82 9.85 3.97
C MET A 234 -10.65 10.30 2.76
N ARG A 235 -11.71 9.56 2.43
CA ARG A 235 -12.63 9.91 1.35
C ARG A 235 -13.18 11.33 1.53
N ARG A 236 -13.66 11.66 2.73
CA ARG A 236 -14.23 12.98 3.04
C ARG A 236 -13.16 14.08 2.97
N LEU A 237 -11.97 13.85 3.52
CA LEU A 237 -10.88 14.82 3.44
C LEU A 237 -10.50 15.13 1.98
N LEU A 238 -10.39 14.10 1.15
CA LEU A 238 -9.94 14.23 -0.24
C LEU A 238 -11.06 14.60 -1.22
N GLN A 239 -12.30 14.69 -0.74
CA GLN A 239 -13.50 14.90 -1.57
C GLN A 239 -13.64 13.83 -2.67
N TRP A 240 -13.25 12.59 -2.36
CA TRP A 240 -13.34 11.47 -3.29
C TRP A 240 -14.73 10.84 -3.28
N ARG A 241 -15.12 10.21 -4.40
CA ARG A 241 -16.39 9.49 -4.47
C ARG A 241 -16.24 8.13 -3.81
N LEU A 242 -17.35 7.55 -3.35
CA LEU A 242 -17.31 6.25 -2.67
C LEU A 242 -16.63 5.17 -3.53
N GLN A 243 -16.94 5.14 -4.82
CA GLN A 243 -16.33 4.22 -5.79
C GLN A 243 -14.81 4.34 -5.90
N ASP A 244 -14.23 5.50 -5.59
CA ASP A 244 -12.79 5.73 -5.69
C ASP A 244 -12.05 5.03 -4.55
N VAL A 245 -12.72 4.84 -3.39
CA VAL A 245 -12.14 4.24 -2.17
C VAL A 245 -12.53 2.78 -1.93
N VAL A 246 -13.33 2.16 -2.80
CA VAL A 246 -13.68 0.74 -2.69
C VAL A 246 -12.43 -0.14 -2.80
N TYR A 247 -12.25 -1.10 -1.90
CA TYR A 247 -11.07 -1.95 -1.92
C TYR A 247 -11.45 -3.41 -1.67
N ILE A 248 -10.54 -4.31 -2.05
CA ILE A 248 -10.65 -5.74 -1.76
C ILE A 248 -9.67 -6.04 -0.62
N PRO A 249 -10.14 -6.55 0.53
CA PRO A 249 -9.24 -6.92 1.61
C PRO A 249 -8.28 -8.02 1.15
N VAL A 250 -6.97 -7.78 1.29
CA VAL A 250 -5.91 -8.75 1.00
C VAL A 250 -5.01 -8.89 2.21
N ASN A 251 -4.47 -10.10 2.43
CA ASN A 251 -3.58 -10.42 3.57
C ASN A 251 -4.21 -10.14 4.96
N THR A 252 -5.52 -10.38 5.10
CA THR A 252 -6.18 -10.37 6.41
C THR A 252 -5.78 -11.62 7.19
N GLN A 253 -4.92 -11.44 8.19
CA GLN A 253 -4.68 -12.51 9.15
C GLN A 253 -5.94 -12.67 10.00
N ARG A 254 -6.53 -13.87 10.00
CA ARG A 254 -7.53 -14.23 11.01
C ARG A 254 -6.80 -14.30 12.35
N HIS A 255 -6.99 -13.30 13.20
CA HIS A 255 -6.56 -13.38 14.59
C HIS A 255 -7.49 -14.37 15.29
N ASN A 256 -7.14 -15.66 15.29
CA ASN A 256 -7.59 -16.55 16.35
C ASN A 256 -6.84 -16.11 17.60
N ILE A 257 -7.44 -15.19 18.36
CA ILE A 257 -6.97 -14.84 19.69
C ILE A 257 -7.28 -16.04 20.57
N PHE A 258 -6.32 -16.94 20.71
CA PHE A 258 -6.22 -17.79 21.88
C PHE A 258 -4.84 -17.54 22.47
N LEU A 259 -4.85 -16.83 23.60
CA LEU A 259 -3.82 -16.93 24.62
C LEU A 259 -3.74 -18.39 25.10
#